data_AF-A0A7C6HB32-F1
#
_entry.id   AF-A0A7C6HB32-F1
#
_cell.length_a   1.000
_cell.length_b   1.000
_cell.length_c   1.000
_cell.angle_alpha   90.00
_cell.angle_beta   90.00
_cell.angle_gamma   90.00
#
_symmetry.space_group_name_H-M   'P 1'
#
loop_
_entity.id
_entity.type
_entity.pdbx_description
1 polymer ?
#
loop_
_entity_poly.entity_id
_entity_poly.type
_entity_poly.pdbx_seq_one_letter_code
_entity_poly.pdbx_strand_id
1 'polypeptide(L)' 'MQRYGIVVDGKLRLVPEASRGAKPVKWTPLPEYDQETQAIFEKPPVDKGDYILVELEVRDVEQDEGEQADEMF' A
#
# COMPACT_ATOMS: atom_id res chain seq x y z
N MET A 1 -1.43 7.60 -14.21
CA MET A 1 -0.06 8.19 -14.24
C MET A 1 0.91 7.16 -13.70
N GLN A 2 2.02 6.92 -14.40
CA GLN A 2 3.07 6.01 -13.94
C GLN A 2 3.80 6.63 -12.74
N ARG A 3 4.01 5.85 -11.68
CA ARG A 3 4.82 6.26 -10.50
C ARG A 3 6.19 5.61 -10.55
N TYR A 4 7.18 6.28 -9.98
CA TYR A 4 8.56 5.79 -9.89
C TYR A 4 9.02 5.81 -8.44
N GLY A 5 9.96 4.93 -8.13
CA GLY A 5 10.45 4.75 -6.77
C GLY A 5 11.85 4.16 -6.70
N ILE A 6 12.39 4.18 -5.49
CA ILE A 6 13.61 3.48 -5.08
C ILE A 6 13.32 2.71 -3.79
N VAL A 7 14.01 1.60 -3.57
CA VAL A 7 13.96 0.86 -2.29
C VAL A 7 15.12 1.31 -1.43
N VAL A 8 14.82 1.83 -0.24
CA VAL A 8 15.81 2.27 0.75
C VAL A 8 15.44 1.64 2.09
N ASP A 9 16.36 0.88 2.68
CA ASP A 9 16.14 0.14 3.93
C ASP A 9 14.89 -0.76 3.89
N GLY A 10 14.68 -1.43 2.75
CA GLY A 10 13.52 -2.30 2.53
C GLY A 10 12.18 -1.56 2.38
N LYS A 11 12.18 -0.22 2.35
CA LYS A 11 10.98 0.60 2.19
C LYS A 11 10.95 1.30 0.84
N LEU A 12 9.76 1.43 0.28
CA LEU A 12 9.54 2.15 -0.97
C LEU A 12 9.59 3.65 -0.68
N ARG A 13 10.39 4.38 -1.45
CA ARG A 13 10.33 5.84 -1.52
C ARG A 13 9.96 6.25 -2.93
N LEU A 14 8.83 6.94 -3.07
CA LEU A 14 8.43 7.50 -4.36
C LEU A 14 9.30 8.70 -4.70
N VAL A 15 9.76 8.74 -5.96
CA VAL A 15 10.67 9.77 -6.46
C VAL A 15 10.29 10.15 -7.90
N PRO A 16 10.71 11.33 -8.39
CA PRO A 16 10.58 11.67 -9.81
C PRO A 16 11.31 10.65 -10.71
N GLU A 17 10.81 10.44 -11.92
CA GLU A 17 11.40 9.52 -12.91
C GLU A 17 12.88 9.79 -13.20
N ALA A 18 13.27 11.07 -13.26
CA ALA A 18 14.65 11.48 -13.54
C ALA A 18 15.64 11.20 -12.39
N SER A 19 15.17 10.70 -11.25
CA SER A 19 16.02 10.42 -10.11
C SER A 19 16.92 9.23 -10.39
N ARG A 20 18.17 9.28 -9.91
CA ARG A 20 19.13 8.20 -10.10
C ARG A 20 18.62 6.90 -9.47
N GLY A 21 18.54 5.84 -10.26
CA GLY A 21 18.08 4.53 -9.81
C GLY A 21 16.56 4.39 -9.69
N ALA A 22 15.79 5.40 -10.12
CA ALA A 22 14.35 5.32 -10.16
C ALA A 22 13.88 4.20 -11.09
N LYS A 23 12.91 3.42 -10.62
CA LYS A 23 12.27 2.36 -11.40
C LYS A 23 10.76 2.55 -11.36
N PRO A 24 10.02 2.13 -12.41
CA PRO A 24 8.58 2.08 -12.38
C PRO A 24 8.10 1.27 -11.17
N VAL A 25 7.12 1.79 -10.43
CA VAL A 25 6.46 1.06 -9.35
C VAL A 25 5.18 0.44 -9.90
N LYS A 26 4.97 -0.85 -9.62
CA LYS A 26 3.77 -1.60 -9.96
C LYS A 26 3.15 -2.13 -8.69
N TRP A 27 1.91 -1.71 -8.43
CA TRP A 27 1.07 -2.36 -7.45
C TRP A 27 0.35 -3.52 -8.13
N THR A 28 0.15 -4.62 -7.41
CA THR A 28 -0.78 -5.66 -7.88
C THR A 28 -2.19 -5.07 -8.00
N PRO A 29 -3.06 -5.65 -8.84
CA PRO A 29 -4.46 -5.24 -8.90
C PRO A 29 -5.09 -5.21 -7.50
N LEU A 30 -6.01 -4.26 -7.29
CA LEU A 30 -6.78 -4.20 -6.06
C LEU A 30 -7.64 -5.48 -5.98
N PRO A 31 -7.48 -6.32 -4.94
CA PRO A 31 -8.35 -7.47 -4.74
C PRO A 31 -9.76 -7.03 -4.37
N GLU A 32 -10.76 -7.87 -4.65
CA GLU A 32 -12.08 -7.73 -4.02
C GLU A 32 -11.95 -8.04 -2.52
N TYR A 33 -12.58 -7.21 -1.69
CA TYR A 33 -12.58 -7.34 -0.24
C TYR A 33 -13.84 -6.72 0.34
N ASP A 34 -14.22 -7.16 1.53
CA ASP A 34 -15.30 -6.55 2.30
C ASP A 34 -14.75 -5.39 3.15
N GLN A 35 -15.10 -4.15 2.81
CA GLN A 35 -14.63 -2.96 3.53
C GLN A 35 -15.12 -2.89 4.98
N GLU A 36 -16.21 -3.58 5.32
CA GLU A 36 -16.69 -3.61 6.70
C GLU A 36 -15.73 -4.41 7.59
N THR A 37 -15.18 -5.52 7.09
CA THR A 37 -14.44 -6.49 7.91
C THR A 37 -12.96 -6.65 7.52
N GLN A 38 -12.54 -6.06 6.40
CA GLN A 38 -11.23 -6.28 5.80
C GLN A 38 -10.58 -4.98 5.35
N ALA A 39 -9.24 -4.98 5.34
CA ALA A 39 -8.45 -3.89 4.81
C ALA A 39 -7.32 -4.41 3.91
N ILE A 40 -6.84 -3.52 3.04
CA ILE A 40 -5.74 -3.79 2.12
C ILE A 40 -4.44 -3.23 2.70
N PHE A 41 -3.42 -4.06 2.76
CA PHE A 41 -2.07 -3.71 3.19
C PHE A 41 -1.07 -3.85 2.05
N GLU A 42 -0.10 -2.95 2.00
CA GLU A 42 1.04 -3.07 1.11
C GLU A 42 2.10 -3.99 1.75
N LYS A 43 2.50 -5.04 1.02
CA LYS A 43 3.66 -5.86 1.39
C LYS A 43 4.96 -5.10 1.12
N PRO A 44 6.07 -5.52 1.76
CA PRO A 44 7.38 -4.94 1.48
C PRO A 44 7.68 -4.94 -0.03
N PRO A 45 8.19 -3.82 -0.58
CA PRO A 45 8.49 -3.72 -1.99
C PRO A 45 9.60 -4.68 -2.41
N VAL A 46 9.43 -5.30 -3.57
CA VAL A 46 10.41 -6.20 -4.16
C VAL A 46 10.99 -5.58 -5.42
N ASP A 47 12.30 -5.35 -5.43
CA ASP A 47 13.01 -4.94 -6.64
C ASP A 47 13.11 -6.13 -7.62
N LYS A 48 12.48 -6.00 -8.78
CA LYS A 48 12.45 -7.02 -9.84
C LYS A 48 13.50 -6.76 -10.93
N GLY A 49 14.44 -5.85 -10.71
CA GLY A 49 15.42 -5.41 -11.70
C GLY A 49 14.90 -4.22 -12.49
N ASP A 50 13.87 -4.43 -13.31
CA ASP A 50 13.34 -3.40 -14.22
C ASP A 50 12.22 -2.55 -13.60
N TYR A 51 11.61 -3.04 -12.52
CA TYR A 51 10.52 -2.37 -11.81
C TYR A 51 10.52 -2.77 -10.32
N ILE A 52 9.82 -2.00 -9.50
CA ILE A 52 9.54 -2.35 -8.10
C ILE A 52 8.11 -2.86 -8.01
N LEU A 53 7.94 -4.08 -7.49
CA LEU A 53 6.62 -4.67 -7.23
C LEU A 53 6.21 -4.37 -5.79
N VAL A 54 4.98 -3.89 -5.61
CA VAL A 54 4.30 -3.79 -4.32
C VAL A 54 3.09 -4.71 -4.39
N GLU A 55 3.13 -5.82 -3.65
CA GLU A 55 1.96 -6.70 -3.55
C GLU A 55 0.97 -6.13 -2.55
N LEU A 56 -0.31 -6.24 -2.87
CA LEU A 56 -1.41 -5.91 -1.98
C LEU A 56 -1.92 -7.20 -1.35
N GLU A 57 -2.16 -7.19 -0.04
CA GLU A 57 -2.78 -8.28 0.69
C GLU A 57 -4.04 -7.81 1.41
N VAL A 58 -5.09 -8.61 1.36
CA VAL A 58 -6.30 -8.40 2.17
C VAL A 58 -6.09 -9.09 3.51
N ARG A 59 -6.41 -8.40 4.59
CA ARG A 59 -6.44 -8.99 5.93
C ARG A 59 -7.72 -8.58 6.62
N ASP A 60 -8.27 -9.50 7.42
CA ASP A 60 -9.34 -9.16 8.35
C ASP A 60 -8.80 -8.16 9.38
N VAL A 61 -9.61 -7.17 9.72
CA VAL A 61 -9.27 -6.16 10.72
C VAL A 61 -10.29 -6.20 11.84
N GLU A 62 -9.83 -6.05 13.07
CA GLU A 62 -10.74 -5.87 14.19
C GLU A 62 -11.52 -4.57 13.98
N GLN A 63 -12.84 -4.67 14.02
CA GLN A 63 -13.70 -3.49 14.04
C GLN A 63 -13.61 -2.88 15.44
N ASP A 64 -13.41 -1.57 15.51
CA ASP A 64 -13.50 -0.86 16.78
C ASP A 64 -15.00 -0.76 17.15
N GLU A 65 -15.43 -1.50 18.18
CA GLU A 65 -16.81 -1.49 18.68
C GLU A 65 -17.16 -0.27 19.58
N GLY A 66 -16.42 0.84 19.52
CA GLY A 66 -16.77 2.08 20.22
C GLY A 66 -16.15 3.29 19.53
N GLU A 67 -16.90 4.33 19.17
CA GLU A 67 -17.64 5.19 20.10
C GLU A 67 -19.13 5.30 19.71
N GLN A 68 -20.02 4.72 20.53
CA GLN A 68 -21.37 5.24 20.62
C GLN A 68 -21.23 6.70 21.05
N ALA A 69 -21.63 7.63 20.18
CA ALA A 69 -21.77 9.02 20.56
C ALA A 69 -22.88 9.11 21.61
N ASP A 70 -22.51 8.96 22.88
CA ASP A 70 -23.25 9.51 24.01
C ASP A 70 -23.15 11.05 23.91
N GLU A 71 -23.88 11.62 22.95
CA GLU A 71 -24.31 13.01 23.04
C GLU A 71 -25.81 13.01 23.38
N MET A 72 -26.10 12.63 24.63
CA MET A 72 -27.28 13.13 25.32
C MET A 72 -27.07 14.62 25.57
N PHE A 73 -27.62 15.52 24.75
CA PHE A 73 -28.07 16.86 25.18
C PHE A 73 -29.15 17.42 24.26
#